data_AF-A0A1L8DMV8-F1
#
_entry.id   AF-A0A1L8DMV8-F1
#
_cell.length_a   1.000
_cell.length_b   1.000
_cell.length_c   1.000
_cell.angle_alpha   90.00
_cell.angle_beta   90.00
_cell.angle_gamma   90.00
#
_symmetry.space_group_name_H-M   'P 1'
#
loop_
_entity.id
_entity.type
_entity.pdbx_description
1 polymer ?
#
loop_
_entity_poly.entity_id
_entity_poly.type
_entity_poly.pdbx_seq_one_letter_code
_entity_poly.pdbx_strand_id
1 'polypeptide(L)'
;TKDVPFTIIVPKVDTKSVDKDRLREFLLEHIIPGIAFQTFTDDDVYGNGNYHKLSFTKLQKDDEMQWFINGVKILRMEIINERMSVIFIDGILGDKRSTTYSKRNIQETNRYNEPQRLEMKNTTKHESMVAKDSKISSLMNFLSGMKTGTKVFQHFLSKSNLSYYLNDMHYVVLIPTDNAFQRWHPIDWGFYPFSVHEFTESVLRNHFIQLKTPLRMDDIKRMNDERKFRTLGGETVVFRNIPSPTINNVTILSDFSLPNGNQVFLISEVLFVSEAIVSRLHQMHKDKETPPLLAFPWFGAQFLSHSFLALERDSRFTQITRWLNTAEIAPFVSGSNYTFFVPMDAAFEKIGYDILPDAVLASEEGIRMLLNHFVRGRLYDRDLKHDEVFETVGGGAIRIERSPLGNVTANGAHVIEKEHFVYNLGTMFYIDSILYWDLIQGILTSTTDTPASTATHDVEKTTAGTVELVEVKREKEDEPSVAEDDILFDEDITPRALPVRFQVNSPK
;
A
#
# COMPACT_ATOMS: atom_id res chain seq x y z
N THR A 1 -17.41 -3.43 -24.58
CA THR A 1 -15.97 -3.78 -24.58
C THR A 1 -15.64 -4.34 -25.95
N LYS A 2 -14.70 -3.72 -26.69
CA LYS A 2 -14.29 -4.23 -28.01
C LYS A 2 -13.27 -5.36 -27.81
N ASP A 3 -13.43 -6.45 -28.56
CA ASP A 3 -12.46 -7.57 -28.55
C ASP A 3 -11.09 -7.09 -29.03
N VAL A 4 -10.05 -7.33 -28.23
CA VAL A 4 -8.67 -6.91 -28.51
C VAL A 4 -7.94 -8.03 -29.26
N PRO A 5 -7.22 -7.74 -30.37
CA PRO A 5 -6.44 -8.75 -31.08
C PRO A 5 -5.30 -9.28 -30.20
N PHE A 6 -4.88 -10.53 -30.41
CA PHE A 6 -3.78 -11.14 -29.65
C PHE A 6 -3.06 -12.23 -30.42
N THR A 7 -1.83 -12.54 -29.99
CA THR A 7 -1.04 -13.65 -30.52
C THR A 7 -0.77 -14.65 -29.40
N ILE A 8 -1.02 -15.93 -29.63
CA ILE A 8 -0.62 -17.01 -28.70
C ILE A 8 0.74 -17.56 -29.12
N ILE A 9 1.62 -17.77 -28.16
CA ILE A 9 2.91 -18.44 -28.35
C ILE A 9 2.79 -19.86 -27.82
N VAL A 10 2.88 -20.87 -28.67
CA VAL A 10 2.70 -22.27 -28.27
C VAL A 10 4.08 -22.93 -28.11
N PRO A 11 4.51 -23.22 -26.87
CA PRO A 11 5.76 -23.91 -26.62
C PRO A 11 5.65 -25.39 -26.95
N LYS A 12 6.69 -25.95 -27.58
CA LYS A 12 6.86 -27.40 -27.69
C LYS A 12 7.40 -27.95 -26.37
N VAL A 13 6.48 -28.28 -25.43
CA VAL A 13 6.82 -28.73 -24.07
C VAL A 13 6.05 -30.00 -23.68
N ASP A 14 6.63 -30.82 -22.79
CA ASP A 14 5.90 -31.88 -22.09
C ASP A 14 5.00 -31.25 -21.02
N THR A 15 3.68 -31.44 -21.11
CA THR A 15 2.70 -30.85 -20.18
C THR A 15 2.92 -31.28 -18.72
N LYS A 16 3.66 -32.36 -18.47
CA LYS A 16 4.05 -32.80 -17.12
C LYS A 16 5.14 -31.94 -16.48
N SER A 17 5.91 -31.18 -17.25
CA SER A 17 6.97 -30.30 -16.73
C SER A 17 6.45 -28.90 -16.35
N VAL A 18 5.16 -28.62 -16.56
CA VAL A 18 4.55 -27.33 -16.22
C VAL A 18 3.96 -27.40 -14.81
N ASP A 19 4.40 -26.47 -13.95
CA ASP A 19 3.87 -26.32 -12.61
C ASP A 19 2.40 -25.85 -12.66
N LYS A 20 1.48 -26.69 -12.13
CA LYS A 20 0.04 -26.45 -12.17
C LYS A 20 -0.38 -25.24 -11.34
N ASP A 21 0.33 -24.96 -10.25
CA ASP A 21 0.03 -23.82 -9.38
C ASP A 21 0.41 -22.48 -10.06
N ARG A 22 1.24 -22.54 -11.10
CA ARG A 22 1.71 -21.39 -11.90
C ARG A 22 1.20 -21.37 -13.33
N LEU A 23 0.16 -22.17 -13.62
CA LEU A 23 -0.38 -22.32 -14.98
C LEU A 23 -0.85 -20.99 -15.58
N ARG A 24 -1.46 -20.11 -14.78
CA ARG A 24 -1.91 -18.79 -15.25
C ARG A 24 -0.73 -17.92 -15.72
N GLU A 25 0.34 -17.87 -14.93
CA GLU A 25 1.54 -17.10 -15.25
C GLU A 25 2.24 -17.66 -16.48
N PHE A 26 2.36 -18.99 -16.55
CA PHE A 26 2.88 -19.69 -17.72
C PHE A 26 2.10 -19.32 -18.99
N LEU A 27 0.76 -19.30 -18.94
CA LEU A 27 -0.06 -18.91 -20.08
C LEU A 27 0.13 -17.44 -20.47
N LEU A 28 0.29 -16.54 -19.50
CA LEU A 28 0.51 -15.11 -19.75
C LEU A 28 1.91 -14.80 -20.29
N GLU A 29 2.94 -15.61 -19.99
CA GLU A 29 4.24 -15.53 -20.67
C GLU A 29 4.15 -15.79 -22.17
N HIS A 30 3.15 -16.57 -22.55
CA HIS A 30 2.95 -17.14 -23.87
C HIS A 30 1.79 -16.46 -24.63
N ILE A 31 1.45 -15.23 -24.28
CA ILE A 31 0.45 -14.44 -25.01
C ILE A 31 0.96 -13.01 -25.23
N ILE A 32 0.74 -12.47 -26.42
CA ILE A 32 1.02 -11.06 -26.76
C ILE A 32 -0.33 -10.36 -26.94
N PRO A 33 -0.77 -9.55 -25.96
CA PRO A 33 -2.02 -8.81 -26.08
C PRO A 33 -1.87 -7.61 -27.03
N GLY A 34 -2.95 -7.27 -27.73
CA GLY A 34 -3.03 -6.08 -28.58
C GLY A 34 -2.53 -6.25 -30.00
N ILE A 35 -1.98 -7.42 -30.36
CA ILE A 35 -1.34 -7.65 -31.67
C ILE A 35 -1.68 -9.04 -32.18
N ALA A 36 -2.17 -9.12 -33.43
CA ALA A 36 -2.28 -10.34 -34.21
C ALA A 36 -1.34 -10.23 -35.42
N PHE A 37 -0.18 -10.90 -35.34
CA PHE A 37 0.83 -10.81 -36.39
C PHE A 37 0.32 -11.34 -37.74
N GLN A 38 0.48 -10.52 -38.77
CA GLN A 38 0.42 -10.94 -40.17
C GLN A 38 1.83 -11.23 -40.70
N THR A 39 2.79 -10.39 -40.30
CA THR A 39 4.24 -10.57 -40.45
C THR A 39 4.92 -9.91 -39.24
N PHE A 40 6.17 -10.24 -38.96
CA PHE A 40 6.98 -9.58 -37.94
C PHE A 40 8.36 -9.22 -38.51
N THR A 41 8.96 -8.14 -38.04
CA THR A 41 10.24 -7.62 -38.53
C THR A 41 11.36 -7.80 -37.51
N ASP A 42 12.61 -7.62 -37.95
CA ASP A 42 13.77 -7.68 -37.07
C ASP A 42 13.78 -6.43 -36.17
N ASP A 43 14.28 -6.55 -34.93
CA ASP A 43 14.28 -5.51 -33.89
C ASP A 43 12.92 -5.13 -33.28
N ASP A 44 11.84 -5.83 -33.63
CA ASP A 44 10.55 -5.61 -33.01
C ASP A 44 10.54 -6.04 -31.54
N VAL A 45 9.95 -5.17 -30.71
CA VAL A 45 9.85 -5.34 -29.26
C VAL A 45 8.40 -5.28 -28.82
N TYR A 46 7.94 -6.35 -28.17
CA TYR A 46 6.57 -6.45 -27.68
C TYR A 46 6.53 -6.82 -26.20
N GLY A 47 5.44 -6.45 -25.52
CA GLY A 47 5.13 -6.95 -24.18
C GLY A 47 4.26 -8.20 -24.27
N ASN A 48 4.55 -9.22 -23.46
CA ASN A 48 3.62 -10.32 -23.27
C ASN A 48 2.57 -10.03 -22.19
N GLY A 49 1.70 -10.99 -21.88
CA GLY A 49 0.65 -10.86 -20.86
C GLY A 49 1.16 -10.62 -19.44
N ASN A 50 2.44 -10.89 -19.17
CA ASN A 50 3.14 -10.54 -17.91
C ASN A 50 3.98 -9.26 -18.02
N TYR A 51 3.86 -8.51 -19.11
CA TYR A 51 4.63 -7.29 -19.40
C TYR A 51 6.14 -7.51 -19.56
N HIS A 52 6.58 -8.75 -19.78
CA HIS A 52 7.96 -9.03 -20.14
C HIS A 52 8.22 -8.66 -21.60
N LYS A 53 9.43 -8.15 -21.83
CA LYS A 53 9.90 -7.77 -23.15
C LYS A 53 10.20 -9.03 -23.98
N LEU A 54 9.53 -9.16 -25.11
CA LEU A 54 9.83 -10.12 -26.16
C LEU A 54 10.55 -9.40 -27.30
N SER A 55 11.75 -9.86 -27.63
CA SER A 55 12.56 -9.37 -28.74
C SER A 55 12.58 -10.40 -29.84
N PHE A 56 12.17 -10.01 -31.03
CA PHE A 56 12.26 -10.82 -32.23
C PHE A 56 13.63 -10.57 -32.87
N THR A 57 14.34 -11.65 -33.19
CA THR A 57 15.67 -11.57 -33.79
C THR A 57 15.78 -12.55 -34.94
N LYS A 58 16.40 -12.10 -36.03
CA LYS A 58 16.70 -12.94 -37.20
C LYS A 58 18.19 -13.31 -37.20
N LEU A 59 18.47 -14.61 -37.26
CA LEU A 59 19.85 -15.13 -37.31
C LEU A 59 20.02 -16.00 -38.54
N GLN A 60 21.07 -15.73 -39.32
CA GLN A 60 21.47 -16.56 -40.45
C GLN A 60 22.36 -17.70 -39.94
N LYS A 61 21.94 -18.94 -40.16
CA LYS A 61 22.70 -20.13 -39.75
C LYS A 61 22.58 -21.19 -40.84
N ASP A 62 23.72 -21.67 -41.34
CA ASP A 62 23.81 -22.74 -42.35
C ASP A 62 22.98 -22.45 -43.62
N ASP A 63 23.11 -21.24 -44.19
CA ASP A 63 22.37 -20.72 -45.37
C ASP A 63 20.84 -20.61 -45.24
N GLU A 64 20.26 -20.93 -44.08
CA GLU A 64 18.85 -20.71 -43.78
C GLU A 64 18.64 -19.56 -42.78
N MET A 65 17.62 -18.74 -43.03
CA MET A 65 17.21 -17.66 -42.13
C MET A 65 16.27 -18.21 -41.05
N GLN A 66 16.67 -18.11 -39.79
CA GLN A 66 15.88 -18.60 -38.65
C GLN A 66 15.49 -17.45 -37.72
N TRP A 67 14.26 -17.52 -37.20
CA TRP A 67 13.71 -16.52 -36.29
C TRP A 67 13.75 -17.00 -34.84
N PHE A 68 13.96 -16.07 -33.92
CA PHE A 68 14.02 -16.33 -32.49
C PHE A 68 13.25 -15.27 -31.71
N ILE A 69 12.61 -15.69 -30.62
CA ILE A 69 12.00 -14.82 -29.60
C ILE A 69 12.80 -15.00 -28.31
N ASN A 70 13.45 -13.94 -27.83
CA ASN A 70 14.29 -13.99 -26.63
C ASN A 70 15.31 -15.16 -26.65
N GLY A 71 15.83 -15.48 -27.85
CA GLY A 71 16.77 -16.59 -28.05
C GLY A 71 16.13 -17.99 -28.14
N VAL A 72 14.80 -18.12 -28.05
CA VAL A 72 14.07 -19.38 -28.31
C VAL A 72 13.65 -19.42 -29.78
N LYS A 73 13.95 -20.54 -30.46
CA LYS A 73 13.71 -20.70 -31.89
C LYS A 73 12.20 -20.70 -32.20
N ILE A 74 11.78 -19.87 -33.15
CA ILE A 74 10.45 -19.93 -33.75
C ILE A 74 10.44 -21.08 -34.76
N LEU A 75 9.49 -21.99 -34.59
CA LEU A 75 9.27 -23.13 -35.48
C LEU A 75 8.41 -22.75 -36.68
N ARG A 76 7.28 -22.06 -36.43
CA ARG A 76 6.37 -21.55 -37.45
C ARG A 76 5.37 -20.56 -36.86
N MET A 77 4.69 -19.79 -37.71
CA MET A 77 3.56 -18.95 -37.34
C MET A 77 2.33 -19.35 -38.17
N GLU A 78 1.16 -19.33 -37.56
CA GLU A 78 -0.14 -19.55 -38.19
C GLU A 78 -1.04 -18.34 -37.93
N ILE A 79 -1.65 -17.80 -38.98
CA ILE A 79 -2.63 -16.72 -38.87
C ILE A 79 -4.01 -17.38 -38.82
N ILE A 80 -4.70 -17.23 -37.70
CA ILE A 80 -6.02 -17.84 -37.51
C ILE A 80 -7.10 -16.95 -38.14
N ASN A 81 -7.03 -15.65 -37.86
CA ASN A 81 -7.86 -14.62 -38.48
C ASN A 81 -7.21 -13.23 -38.26
N GLU A 82 -7.89 -12.15 -38.68
CA GLU A 82 -7.39 -10.77 -38.55
C GLU A 82 -7.11 -10.32 -37.09
N ARG A 83 -7.65 -11.03 -36.10
CA ARG A 83 -7.54 -10.71 -34.67
C ARG A 83 -6.79 -11.75 -33.85
N MET A 84 -6.36 -12.85 -34.46
CA MET A 84 -5.65 -13.92 -33.76
C MET A 84 -4.59 -14.56 -34.64
N SER A 85 -3.38 -14.66 -34.12
CA SER A 85 -2.33 -15.50 -34.69
C SER A 85 -1.63 -16.35 -33.63
N VAL A 86 -0.89 -17.36 -34.08
CA VAL A 86 -0.24 -18.35 -33.24
C VAL A 86 1.21 -18.50 -33.69
N ILE A 87 2.15 -18.46 -32.75
CA ILE A 87 3.59 -18.67 -33.00
C ILE A 87 4.01 -19.92 -32.24
N PHE A 88 4.54 -20.92 -32.94
CA PHE A 88 5.08 -22.13 -32.33
C PHE A 88 6.58 -21.97 -32.07
N ILE A 89 7.06 -22.38 -30.90
CA ILE A 89 8.47 -22.25 -30.50
C ILE A 89 9.07 -23.56 -29.99
N ASP A 90 10.38 -23.74 -30.18
CA ASP A 90 11.14 -24.92 -29.74
C ASP A 90 11.78 -24.68 -28.37
N GLY A 91 10.93 -24.57 -27.36
CA GLY A 91 11.32 -24.27 -25.99
C GLY A 91 10.17 -23.60 -25.23
N ILE A 92 10.47 -23.13 -24.02
CA ILE A 92 9.53 -22.40 -23.17
C ILE A 92 10.07 -20.97 -23.01
N LEU A 93 9.19 -19.98 -23.11
CA LEU A 93 9.52 -18.63 -22.68
C LEU A 93 9.44 -18.56 -21.15
N GLY A 94 10.52 -18.09 -20.53
CA GLY A 94 10.55 -17.87 -19.08
C GLY A 94 11.01 -19.04 -18.21
N ASP A 95 11.67 -20.09 -18.75
CA ASP A 95 12.19 -21.15 -17.89
C ASP A 95 13.57 -21.71 -18.30
N LYS A 96 14.61 -21.16 -17.69
CA LYS A 96 15.89 -21.85 -17.42
C LYS A 96 16.31 -21.51 -16.00
N ARG A 97 15.91 -22.34 -15.03
CA ARG A 97 16.37 -22.28 -13.62
C ARG A 97 16.18 -20.90 -12.98
N SER A 98 15.00 -20.31 -13.17
CA SER A 98 14.58 -19.17 -12.36
C SER A 98 13.86 -19.70 -11.14
N THR A 99 14.59 -19.88 -10.05
CA THR A 99 14.00 -19.63 -8.73
C THR A 99 13.36 -18.25 -8.73
N THR A 100 12.29 -18.08 -7.95
CA THR A 100 11.52 -16.83 -7.74
C THR A 100 10.72 -16.29 -8.92
N TYR A 101 9.44 -16.66 -8.94
CA TYR A 101 8.39 -15.92 -9.63
C TYR A 101 7.22 -15.71 -8.65
N SER A 102 7.46 -14.80 -7.71
CA SER A 102 6.48 -13.88 -7.17
C SER A 102 7.28 -12.86 -6.37
N LYS A 103 7.37 -11.67 -6.96
CA LYS A 103 7.91 -10.38 -6.53
C LYS A 103 8.71 -9.80 -7.69
N ARG A 104 8.49 -8.52 -7.93
CA ARG A 104 8.85 -7.85 -9.18
C ARG A 104 10.35 -7.91 -9.45
N ASN A 105 10.70 -8.83 -10.35
CA ASN A 105 11.82 -8.70 -11.27
C ASN A 105 13.17 -8.45 -10.57
N ILE A 106 13.50 -9.17 -9.48
CA ILE A 106 14.90 -9.33 -9.10
C ILE A 106 15.56 -10.17 -10.19
N GLN A 107 16.40 -9.51 -11.00
CA GLN A 107 17.57 -10.19 -11.54
C GLN A 107 18.36 -10.74 -10.35
N GLU A 108 18.29 -12.05 -10.10
CA GLU A 108 19.18 -12.76 -9.15
C GLU A 108 20.66 -12.72 -9.59
N THR A 109 21.01 -11.91 -10.60
CA THR A 109 22.36 -11.74 -11.14
C THR A 109 23.02 -10.41 -10.78
N ASN A 110 22.34 -9.46 -10.12
CA ASN A 110 22.94 -8.16 -9.80
C ASN A 110 23.59 -8.09 -8.40
N ARG A 111 24.57 -8.98 -8.16
CA ARG A 111 25.37 -9.05 -6.91
C ARG A 111 25.96 -7.71 -6.47
N TYR A 112 26.19 -6.77 -7.40
CA TYR A 112 26.77 -5.47 -7.08
C TYR A 112 25.77 -4.46 -6.53
N ASN A 113 24.47 -4.61 -6.83
CA ASN A 113 23.45 -3.70 -6.33
C ASN A 113 22.87 -4.11 -4.97
N GLU A 114 23.36 -5.21 -4.40
CA GLU A 114 23.03 -5.61 -3.03
C GLU A 114 23.85 -4.80 -2.02
N PRO A 115 23.24 -4.23 -0.98
CA PRO A 115 23.97 -3.51 0.05
C PRO A 115 24.86 -4.43 0.87
N GLN A 116 26.00 -3.89 1.31
CA GLN A 116 26.97 -4.65 2.08
C GLN A 116 26.48 -4.91 3.52
N ARG A 117 25.66 -4.01 4.10
CA ARG A 117 25.03 -4.23 5.42
C ARG A 117 23.89 -3.25 5.68
N LEU A 118 22.71 -3.75 6.05
CA LEU A 118 21.66 -2.92 6.66
C LEU A 118 22.01 -2.67 8.13
N GLU A 119 22.84 -1.68 8.42
CA GLU A 119 23.04 -1.17 9.79
C GLU A 119 22.12 0.04 10.03
N MET A 120 20.94 -0.20 10.61
CA MET A 120 20.11 0.88 11.13
C MET A 120 20.70 1.31 12.48
N LYS A 121 21.58 2.31 12.47
CA LYS A 121 22.00 2.96 13.72
C LYS A 121 20.78 3.70 14.29
N ASN A 122 20.36 3.36 15.50
CA ASN A 122 19.37 4.11 16.26
C ASN A 122 19.91 5.52 16.56
N THR A 123 19.77 6.46 15.63
CA THR A 123 20.12 7.86 15.87
C THR A 123 18.88 8.61 16.34
N THR A 124 18.56 8.51 17.63
CA THR A 124 17.52 9.30 18.30
C THR A 124 18.02 10.72 18.65
N LYS A 125 18.78 11.36 17.77
CA LYS A 125 19.21 12.75 17.93
C LYS A 125 19.19 13.45 16.58
N HIS A 126 18.10 14.14 16.30
CA HIS A 126 18.13 15.27 15.40
C HIS A 126 18.84 16.41 16.13
N GLU A 127 20.16 16.47 16.04
CA GLU A 127 20.87 17.72 16.33
C GLU A 127 20.56 18.69 15.19
N SER A 128 19.88 19.79 15.52
CA SER A 128 19.60 20.88 14.60
C SER A 128 20.91 21.59 14.24
N MET A 129 21.56 21.13 13.19
CA MET A 129 22.65 21.86 12.55
C MET A 129 22.04 22.88 11.58
N VAL A 130 22.67 24.05 11.43
CA VAL A 130 22.18 25.14 10.57
C VAL A 130 22.46 24.80 9.10
N ALA A 131 21.42 24.83 8.26
CA ALA A 131 21.50 24.47 6.85
C ALA A 131 22.40 25.43 6.07
N LYS A 132 23.27 24.88 5.20
CA LYS A 132 23.97 25.66 4.16
C LYS A 132 23.20 25.51 2.85
N ASP A 133 22.15 26.32 2.70
CA ASP A 133 21.16 26.26 1.61
C ASP A 133 21.73 26.44 0.19
N SER A 134 22.95 26.97 0.03
CA SER A 134 23.42 27.39 -1.30
C SER A 134 23.90 26.27 -2.23
N LYS A 135 24.20 25.05 -1.74
CA LYS A 135 24.94 24.04 -2.55
C LYS A 135 24.06 23.01 -3.26
N ILE A 136 22.96 22.60 -2.62
CA ILE A 136 21.93 21.78 -3.28
C ILE A 136 21.21 22.60 -4.37
N SER A 137 21.30 23.93 -4.33
CA SER A 137 20.62 24.83 -5.26
C SER A 137 20.87 24.52 -6.74
N SER A 138 22.12 24.25 -7.17
CA SER A 138 22.40 23.97 -8.59
C SER A 138 21.79 22.65 -9.05
N LEU A 139 21.82 21.62 -8.18
CA LEU A 139 21.19 20.34 -8.44
C LEU A 139 19.66 20.44 -8.41
N MET A 140 19.10 21.21 -7.48
CA MET A 140 17.66 21.47 -7.41
C MET A 140 17.16 22.28 -8.58
N ASN A 141 17.92 23.29 -9.03
CA ASN A 141 17.61 24.06 -10.23
C ASN A 141 17.62 23.15 -11.45
N PHE A 142 18.64 22.29 -11.58
CA PHE A 142 18.69 21.27 -12.63
C PHE A 142 17.47 20.35 -12.59
N LEU A 143 17.16 19.74 -11.43
CA LEU A 143 16.00 18.87 -11.24
C LEU A 143 14.67 19.58 -11.51
N SER A 144 14.55 20.85 -11.14
CA SER A 144 13.35 21.66 -11.40
C SER A 144 13.15 21.97 -12.89
N GLY A 145 14.25 22.03 -13.66
CA GLY A 145 14.22 22.20 -15.11
C GLY A 145 13.90 20.90 -15.86
N MET A 146 13.95 19.74 -15.19
CA MET A 146 13.60 18.47 -15.81
C MET A 146 12.08 18.35 -15.99
N LYS A 147 11.63 18.19 -17.25
CA LYS A 147 10.20 18.11 -17.58
C LYS A 147 9.50 16.91 -16.91
N THR A 148 10.15 15.74 -16.90
CA THR A 148 9.65 14.48 -16.32
C THR A 148 10.81 13.55 -15.94
N GLY A 149 10.57 12.56 -15.08
CA GLY A 149 11.44 11.40 -14.90
C GLY A 149 12.35 11.42 -13.68
N THR A 150 12.39 12.50 -12.89
CA THR A 150 13.22 12.60 -11.67
C THR A 150 12.47 13.25 -10.49
N LYS A 151 11.14 13.37 -10.57
CA LYS A 151 10.31 14.06 -9.57
C LYS A 151 10.34 13.37 -8.22
N VAL A 152 10.37 12.03 -8.19
CA VAL A 152 10.42 11.26 -6.95
C VAL A 152 11.73 11.51 -6.22
N PHE A 153 12.86 11.44 -6.94
CA PHE A 153 14.17 11.75 -6.36
C PHE A 153 14.25 13.19 -5.86
N GLN A 154 13.76 14.15 -6.66
CA GLN A 154 13.69 15.56 -6.28
C GLN A 154 12.87 15.77 -5.00
N HIS A 155 11.73 15.09 -4.88
CA HIS A 155 10.87 15.15 -3.70
C HIS A 155 11.56 14.61 -2.45
N PHE A 156 12.28 13.49 -2.56
CA PHE A 156 13.04 12.96 -1.43
C PHE A 156 14.22 13.85 -1.08
N LEU A 157 14.95 14.35 -2.08
CA LEU A 157 16.08 15.25 -1.87
C LEU A 157 15.65 16.56 -1.18
N SER A 158 14.48 17.12 -1.50
CA SER A 158 14.01 18.39 -0.93
C SER A 158 13.63 18.29 0.54
N LYS A 159 13.26 17.09 0.99
CA LYS A 159 12.97 16.78 2.39
C LYS A 159 14.16 16.19 3.13
N SER A 160 15.29 16.04 2.46
CA SER A 160 16.44 15.33 3.01
C SER A 160 17.34 16.23 3.85
N ASN A 161 18.08 15.58 4.75
CA ASN A 161 19.16 16.22 5.52
C ASN A 161 20.50 16.19 4.76
N LEU A 162 20.49 15.95 3.45
CA LEU A 162 21.72 15.76 2.69
C LEU A 162 22.58 17.04 2.60
N SER A 163 21.96 18.22 2.65
CA SER A 163 22.65 19.52 2.60
C SER A 163 23.74 19.64 3.67
N TYR A 164 23.55 19.02 4.84
CA TYR A 164 24.52 19.02 5.94
C TYR A 164 25.80 18.24 5.63
N TYR A 165 25.74 17.26 4.73
CA TYR A 165 26.87 16.40 4.37
C TYR A 165 27.65 16.90 3.15
N LEU A 166 27.13 17.90 2.43
CA LEU A 166 27.76 18.43 1.22
C LEU A 166 28.77 19.54 1.55
N ASN A 167 29.97 19.43 0.99
CA ASN A 167 31.04 20.43 1.10
C ASN A 167 31.35 21.06 -0.28
N ASP A 168 32.42 21.86 -0.37
CA ASP A 168 32.81 22.58 -1.60
C ASP A 168 33.50 21.71 -2.66
N MET A 169 33.54 20.39 -2.45
CA MET A 169 34.07 19.47 -3.44
C MET A 169 33.05 19.18 -4.54
N HIS A 170 33.53 18.58 -5.62
CA HIS A 170 32.66 18.14 -6.68
C HIS A 170 32.09 16.75 -6.42
N TYR A 171 30.90 16.52 -6.95
CA TYR A 171 30.14 15.29 -6.75
C TYR A 171 29.78 14.64 -8.07
N VAL A 172 29.77 13.31 -8.06
CA VAL A 172 29.01 12.49 -9.00
C VAL A 172 27.70 12.13 -8.31
N VAL A 173 26.59 12.53 -8.91
CA VAL A 173 25.23 12.32 -8.39
C VAL A 173 24.53 11.30 -9.27
N LEU A 174 24.08 10.22 -8.65
CA LEU A 174 23.38 9.13 -9.29
C LEU A 174 21.89 9.34 -9.06
N ILE A 175 21.11 9.58 -10.10
CA ILE A 175 19.70 9.94 -9.96
C ILE A 175 18.85 8.81 -10.55
N PRO A 176 18.21 7.98 -9.73
CA PRO A 176 17.24 7.02 -10.21
C PRO A 176 16.06 7.74 -10.84
N THR A 177 15.57 7.20 -11.94
CA THR A 177 14.36 7.72 -12.59
C THR A 177 13.10 7.44 -11.79
N ASP A 178 12.01 8.14 -12.09
CA ASP A 178 10.70 7.89 -11.46
C ASP A 178 10.25 6.43 -11.63
N ASN A 179 10.55 5.81 -12.78
CA ASN A 179 10.27 4.38 -13.04
C ASN A 179 11.10 3.45 -12.13
N ALA A 180 12.33 3.84 -11.79
CA ALA A 180 13.17 3.10 -10.85
C ALA A 180 12.53 3.02 -9.46
N PHE A 181 11.87 4.10 -9.01
CA PHE A 181 11.11 4.12 -7.75
C PHE A 181 9.77 3.38 -7.86
N GLN A 182 9.08 3.50 -9.01
CA GLN A 182 7.79 2.84 -9.25
C GLN A 182 7.86 1.32 -9.07
N ARG A 183 9.00 0.69 -9.41
CA ARG A 183 9.22 -0.75 -9.18
C ARG A 183 8.99 -1.17 -7.72
N TRP A 184 9.25 -0.27 -6.77
CA TRP A 184 9.10 -0.51 -5.33
C TRP A 184 7.75 -0.06 -4.76
N HIS A 185 6.90 0.62 -5.54
CA HIS A 185 5.55 1.00 -5.12
C HIS A 185 4.60 -0.21 -5.15
N PRO A 186 3.88 -0.55 -4.07
CA PRO A 186 2.86 -1.61 -4.14
C PRO A 186 1.84 -1.35 -5.27
N ILE A 187 1.27 -2.39 -5.93
CA ILE A 187 0.28 -2.17 -7.02
C ILE A 187 -0.91 -1.38 -6.46
N ASP A 188 -1.50 -1.88 -5.38
CA ASP A 188 -2.69 -1.28 -4.77
C ASP A 188 -2.40 -0.91 -3.31
N TRP A 189 -2.00 -1.89 -2.52
CA TRP A 189 -1.80 -1.79 -1.07
C TRP A 189 -0.58 -2.58 -0.64
N GLY A 190 -0.03 -2.23 0.52
CA GLY A 190 1.15 -2.86 1.07
C GLY A 190 2.24 -1.88 1.49
N PHE A 191 3.42 -2.42 1.73
CA PHE A 191 4.55 -1.69 2.28
C PHE A 191 5.39 -1.01 1.18
N TYR A 192 5.56 0.31 1.30
CA TYR A 192 6.46 1.09 0.45
C TYR A 192 7.75 1.41 1.21
N PRO A 193 8.93 0.89 0.80
CA PRO A 193 10.15 1.01 1.61
C PRO A 193 10.61 2.45 1.82
N PHE A 194 10.36 3.35 0.86
CA PHE A 194 10.75 4.76 0.99
C PHE A 194 9.83 5.59 1.90
N SER A 195 8.83 4.96 2.53
CA SER A 195 8.08 5.54 3.65
C SER A 195 8.89 5.56 4.96
N VAL A 196 9.96 4.76 5.05
CA VAL A 196 10.89 4.74 6.18
C VAL A 196 11.95 5.81 5.96
N HIS A 197 11.91 6.88 6.77
CA HIS A 197 12.73 8.07 6.58
C HIS A 197 14.23 7.74 6.61
N GLU A 198 14.67 6.96 7.60
CA GLU A 198 16.08 6.60 7.81
C GLU A 198 16.63 5.79 6.64
N PHE A 199 15.80 4.92 6.07
CA PHE A 199 16.13 4.13 4.89
C PHE A 199 16.27 5.04 3.66
N THR A 200 15.27 5.89 3.40
CA THR A 200 15.30 6.85 2.28
C THR A 200 16.52 7.77 2.35
N GLU A 201 16.83 8.29 3.54
CA GLU A 201 18.04 9.08 3.81
C GLU A 201 19.33 8.32 3.49
N SER A 202 19.41 7.05 3.92
CA SER A 202 20.56 6.19 3.61
C SER A 202 20.72 5.95 2.12
N VAL A 203 19.62 5.67 1.42
CA VAL A 203 19.60 5.51 -0.04
C VAL A 203 20.10 6.80 -0.69
N LEU A 204 19.54 7.97 -0.35
CA LEU A 204 19.97 9.25 -0.92
C LEU A 204 21.47 9.49 -0.72
N ARG A 205 22.01 9.28 0.48
CA ARG A 205 23.47 9.42 0.72
C ARG A 205 24.30 8.49 -0.16
N ASN A 206 23.81 7.28 -0.42
CA ASN A 206 24.47 6.32 -1.29
C ASN A 206 24.39 6.65 -2.79
N HIS A 207 23.66 7.70 -3.16
CA HIS A 207 23.59 8.21 -4.53
C HIS A 207 24.52 9.41 -4.79
N PHE A 208 25.34 9.78 -3.79
CA PHE A 208 26.32 10.86 -3.92
C PHE A 208 27.72 10.30 -3.70
N ILE A 209 28.62 10.61 -4.63
CA ILE A 209 30.02 10.21 -4.57
C ILE A 209 30.85 11.49 -4.62
N GLN A 210 31.70 11.66 -3.61
CA GLN A 210 32.59 12.80 -3.52
C GLN A 210 33.93 12.46 -4.19
N LEU A 211 34.34 13.22 -5.21
CA LEU A 211 35.61 13.02 -5.91
C LEU A 211 36.36 14.33 -6.07
N LYS A 212 37.70 14.28 -6.06
CA LYS A 212 38.55 15.43 -6.39
C LYS A 212 38.30 15.91 -7.82
N THR A 213 38.15 14.96 -8.73
CA THR A 213 37.78 15.19 -10.12
C THR A 213 36.59 14.29 -10.42
N PRO A 214 35.40 14.86 -10.69
CA PRO A 214 34.21 14.08 -11.01
C PRO A 214 34.42 13.20 -12.22
N LEU A 215 33.93 11.98 -12.11
CA LEU A 215 34.02 11.00 -13.18
C LEU A 215 33.01 11.35 -14.29
N ARG A 216 33.49 11.59 -15.52
CA ARG A 216 32.64 11.86 -16.68
C ARG A 216 32.30 10.59 -17.43
N MET A 217 31.25 10.64 -18.26
CA MET A 217 30.85 9.51 -19.11
C MET A 217 31.99 9.01 -20.02
N ASP A 218 32.76 9.92 -20.62
CA ASP A 218 33.91 9.57 -21.47
C ASP A 218 35.02 8.84 -20.70
N ASP A 219 35.17 9.10 -19.40
CA ASP A 219 36.13 8.40 -18.56
C ASP A 219 35.66 6.97 -18.31
N ILE A 220 34.35 6.76 -18.10
CA ILE A 220 33.74 5.44 -17.92
C ILE A 220 33.87 4.61 -19.20
N LYS A 221 33.55 5.20 -20.36
CA LYS A 221 33.65 4.54 -21.67
C LYS A 221 35.07 4.11 -22.04
N ARG A 222 36.09 4.78 -21.49
CA ARG A 222 37.51 4.45 -21.71
C ARG A 222 38.08 3.46 -20.68
N MET A 223 37.29 3.00 -19.71
CA MET A 223 37.76 2.04 -18.72
C MET A 223 37.82 0.63 -19.31
N ASN A 224 38.94 -0.05 -19.06
CA ASN A 224 39.12 -1.47 -19.37
C ASN A 224 38.76 -2.38 -18.18
N ASP A 225 38.83 -1.83 -16.95
CA ASP A 225 38.58 -2.54 -15.70
C ASP A 225 37.47 -1.85 -14.88
N GLU A 226 36.91 -2.57 -13.90
CA GLU A 226 35.97 -1.98 -12.95
C GLU A 226 36.65 -0.94 -12.04
N ARG A 227 35.97 0.17 -11.76
CA ARG A 227 36.40 1.15 -10.75
C ARG A 227 35.41 1.22 -9.61
N LYS A 228 35.92 1.20 -8.39
CA LYS A 228 35.14 1.22 -7.15
C LYS A 228 35.27 2.58 -6.48
N PHE A 229 34.15 3.16 -6.09
CA PHE A 229 34.12 4.40 -5.33
C PHE A 229 33.24 4.25 -4.10
N ARG A 230 33.61 4.95 -3.04
CA ARG A 230 32.81 5.01 -1.82
C ARG A 230 31.83 6.18 -1.91
N THR A 231 30.57 5.91 -1.59
CA THR A 231 29.50 6.91 -1.54
C THR A 231 29.55 7.68 -0.22
N LEU A 232 28.78 8.77 -0.10
CA LEU A 232 28.60 9.47 1.17
C LEU A 232 27.86 8.61 2.22
N GLY A 233 27.05 7.66 1.79
CA GLY A 233 26.37 6.71 2.69
C GLY A 233 27.27 5.56 3.15
N GLY A 234 28.51 5.49 2.64
CA GLY A 234 29.53 4.54 3.05
C GLY A 234 29.58 3.24 2.24
N GLU A 235 28.58 2.99 1.40
CA GLU A 235 28.55 1.87 0.46
C GLU A 235 29.55 2.05 -0.69
N THR A 236 29.87 0.94 -1.37
CA THR A 236 30.75 0.95 -2.54
C THR A 236 29.94 0.82 -3.82
N VAL A 237 30.12 1.75 -4.75
CA VAL A 237 29.59 1.66 -6.12
C VAL A 237 30.69 1.25 -7.09
N VAL A 238 30.33 0.42 -8.07
CA VAL A 238 31.23 -0.15 -9.07
C VAL A 238 30.82 0.35 -10.45
N PHE A 239 31.71 1.11 -11.08
CA PHE A 239 31.57 1.55 -12.46
C PHE A 239 32.28 0.56 -13.37
N ARG A 240 31.63 0.19 -14.47
CA ARG A 240 32.20 -0.71 -15.48
C ARG A 240 31.67 -0.35 -16.88
N ASN A 241 32.37 -0.81 -17.91
CA ASN A 241 31.98 -0.60 -19.31
C ASN A 241 31.97 -1.92 -20.10
N ILE A 242 31.16 -2.89 -19.64
CA ILE A 242 31.07 -4.23 -20.27
C ILE A 242 29.61 -4.72 -20.20
N PRO A 243 28.88 -4.92 -21.31
CA PRO A 243 29.18 -4.47 -22.68
C PRO A 243 28.98 -2.97 -22.88
N SER A 244 28.43 -2.27 -21.90
CA SER A 244 28.14 -0.84 -21.91
C SER A 244 28.35 -0.21 -20.52
N PRO A 245 28.38 1.13 -20.40
CA PRO A 245 28.55 1.82 -19.13
C PRO A 245 27.43 1.49 -18.13
N THR A 246 27.81 0.96 -16.97
CA THR A 246 26.89 0.59 -15.89
C THR A 246 27.47 0.94 -14.52
N ILE A 247 26.59 1.13 -13.54
CA ILE A 247 26.92 1.40 -12.13
C ILE A 247 26.25 0.33 -11.29
N ASN A 248 27.01 -0.54 -10.61
CA ASN A 248 26.47 -1.73 -9.94
C ASN A 248 25.56 -2.56 -10.88
N ASN A 249 26.01 -2.78 -12.12
CA ASN A 249 25.25 -3.33 -13.25
C ASN A 249 23.89 -2.65 -13.55
N VAL A 250 23.60 -1.50 -12.94
CA VAL A 250 22.45 -0.66 -13.30
C VAL A 250 22.82 0.17 -14.52
N THR A 251 21.93 0.20 -15.50
CA THR A 251 22.12 0.94 -16.75
C THR A 251 22.12 2.44 -16.49
N ILE A 252 23.12 3.13 -17.04
CA ILE A 252 23.13 4.60 -17.12
C ILE A 252 22.30 5.01 -18.34
N LEU A 253 21.25 5.79 -18.10
CA LEU A 253 20.30 6.23 -19.13
C LEU A 253 20.76 7.53 -19.80
N SER A 254 21.32 8.45 -19.02
CA SER A 254 21.85 9.73 -19.52
C SER A 254 22.83 10.35 -18.53
N ASP A 255 23.64 11.27 -19.02
CA ASP A 255 24.62 12.01 -18.24
C ASP A 255 24.52 13.52 -18.46
N PHE A 256 24.82 14.30 -17.41
CA PHE A 256 24.81 15.75 -17.44
C PHE A 256 25.98 16.34 -16.66
N SER A 257 26.58 17.40 -17.19
CA SER A 257 27.56 18.22 -16.47
C SER A 257 26.87 19.49 -15.95
N LEU A 258 26.91 19.70 -14.64
CA LEU A 258 26.35 20.89 -14.01
C LEU A 258 27.36 22.04 -14.00
N PRO A 259 26.91 23.32 -13.96
CA PRO A 259 27.79 24.49 -13.96
C PRO A 259 28.78 24.54 -12.78
N ASN A 260 28.44 23.90 -11.66
CA ASN A 260 29.31 23.81 -10.47
C ASN A 260 30.36 22.67 -10.57
N GLY A 261 30.49 22.04 -11.73
CA GLY A 261 31.44 20.95 -11.99
C GLY A 261 30.92 19.56 -11.64
N ASN A 262 29.78 19.43 -10.95
CA ASN A 262 29.20 18.13 -10.62
C ASN A 262 28.78 17.37 -11.88
N GLN A 263 28.86 16.05 -11.80
CA GLN A 263 28.37 15.14 -12.84
C GLN A 263 27.11 14.46 -12.35
N VAL A 264 26.10 14.34 -13.20
CA VAL A 264 24.84 13.68 -12.91
C VAL A 264 24.69 12.51 -13.87
N PHE A 265 24.34 11.34 -13.35
CA PHE A 265 23.98 10.17 -14.15
C PHE A 265 22.56 9.76 -13.81
N LEU A 266 21.66 9.72 -14.79
CA LEU A 266 20.36 9.09 -14.59
C LEU A 266 20.51 7.58 -14.70
N ILE A 267 19.92 6.84 -13.77
CA ILE A 267 20.04 5.38 -13.69
C ILE A 267 18.67 4.69 -13.71
N SER A 268 18.64 3.47 -14.24
CA SER A 268 17.41 2.71 -14.45
C SER A 268 16.84 2.06 -13.18
N GLU A 269 17.63 1.95 -12.12
CA GLU A 269 17.24 1.32 -10.85
C GLU A 269 17.75 2.13 -9.66
N VAL A 270 17.07 2.01 -8.51
CA VAL A 270 17.56 2.60 -7.26
C VAL A 270 18.70 1.74 -6.73
N LEU A 271 19.83 2.35 -6.38
CA LEU A 271 20.95 1.60 -5.86
C LEU A 271 20.72 1.13 -4.42
N PHE A 272 21.25 -0.04 -4.09
CA PHE A 272 21.24 -0.62 -2.74
C PHE A 272 19.84 -0.88 -2.18
N VAL A 273 18.90 -1.22 -3.06
CA VAL A 273 17.54 -1.65 -2.68
C VAL A 273 17.29 -3.05 -3.23
N SER A 274 16.96 -4.00 -2.35
CA SER A 274 16.65 -5.38 -2.71
C SER A 274 15.42 -5.86 -1.94
N GLU A 275 14.73 -6.90 -2.43
CA GLU A 275 13.54 -7.43 -1.75
C GLU A 275 13.84 -7.96 -0.35
N ALA A 276 15.04 -8.48 -0.10
CA ALA A 276 15.46 -8.92 1.23
C ALA A 276 15.47 -7.73 2.22
N ILE A 277 15.91 -6.56 1.77
CA ILE A 277 15.84 -5.33 2.56
C ILE A 277 14.39 -4.91 2.76
N VAL A 278 13.60 -4.87 1.69
CA VAL A 278 12.19 -4.44 1.76
C VAL A 278 11.40 -5.35 2.71
N SER A 279 11.64 -6.66 2.65
CA SER A 279 11.01 -7.62 3.57
C SER A 279 11.43 -7.38 5.02
N ARG A 280 12.69 -7.05 5.29
CA ARG A 280 13.16 -6.74 6.64
C ARG A 280 12.57 -5.42 7.14
N LEU A 281 12.56 -4.39 6.30
CA LEU A 281 11.95 -3.09 6.61
C LEU A 281 10.45 -3.26 6.90
N HIS A 282 9.73 -4.06 6.11
CA HIS A 282 8.32 -4.34 6.36
C HIS A 282 8.09 -5.01 7.72
N GLN A 283 8.91 -6.01 8.06
CA GLN A 283 8.83 -6.66 9.38
C GLN A 283 9.07 -5.68 10.54
N MET A 284 9.99 -4.73 10.37
CA MET A 284 10.33 -3.72 11.37
C MET A 284 9.36 -2.53 11.41
N HIS A 285 8.65 -2.27 10.32
CA HIS A 285 7.80 -1.09 10.11
C HIS A 285 6.41 -1.47 9.60
N LYS A 286 5.78 -2.44 10.26
CA LYS A 286 4.40 -2.88 9.94
C LYS A 286 3.40 -1.72 10.01
N ASP A 287 3.66 -0.74 10.87
CA ASP A 287 2.90 0.49 11.01
C ASP A 287 2.88 1.37 9.74
N LYS A 288 3.75 1.13 8.76
CA LYS A 288 3.81 1.90 7.52
C LYS A 288 3.11 1.22 6.34
N GLU A 289 2.56 0.03 6.55
CA GLU A 289 1.84 -0.69 5.51
C GLU A 289 0.53 0.00 5.15
N THR A 290 0.26 0.23 3.87
CA THR A 290 -1.02 0.78 3.43
C THR A 290 -2.06 -0.34 3.34
N PRO A 291 -3.25 -0.20 3.94
CA PRO A 291 -4.30 -1.21 3.88
C PRO A 291 -5.06 -1.21 2.57
N PRO A 292 -5.76 -2.32 2.25
CA PRO A 292 -6.83 -2.29 1.27
C PRO A 292 -7.94 -1.31 1.63
N LEU A 293 -8.45 -0.59 0.63
CA LEU A 293 -9.62 0.25 0.82
C LEU A 293 -10.84 -0.64 1.04
N LEU A 294 -11.52 -0.43 2.17
CA LEU A 294 -12.73 -1.14 2.50
C LEU A 294 -13.95 -0.32 2.14
N ALA A 295 -14.90 -0.90 1.41
CA ALA A 295 -16.22 -0.31 1.20
C ALA A 295 -17.14 -0.48 2.43
N PHE A 296 -16.82 -1.42 3.32
CA PHE A 296 -17.60 -1.80 4.50
C PHE A 296 -16.68 -2.09 5.70
N PRO A 297 -17.13 -1.91 6.95
CA PRO A 297 -18.45 -1.42 7.34
C PRO A 297 -18.64 0.08 7.07
N TRP A 298 -17.56 0.87 7.10
CA TRP A 298 -17.62 2.33 6.92
C TRP A 298 -16.54 2.84 5.95
N PHE A 299 -16.91 3.05 4.68
CA PHE A 299 -15.99 3.54 3.64
C PHE A 299 -15.21 4.81 4.04
N GLY A 300 -15.87 5.78 4.71
CA GLY A 300 -15.26 7.02 5.17
C GLY A 300 -14.42 6.90 6.45
N ALA A 301 -14.44 5.75 7.12
CA ALA A 301 -13.76 5.50 8.39
C ALA A 301 -12.89 4.24 8.28
N GLN A 302 -11.80 4.34 7.50
CA GLN A 302 -10.92 3.21 7.23
C GLN A 302 -10.26 2.66 8.50
N PHE A 303 -9.78 3.52 9.41
CA PHE A 303 -9.21 3.07 10.68
C PHE A 303 -10.23 2.25 11.47
N LEU A 304 -11.45 2.76 11.60
CA LEU A 304 -12.52 2.09 12.32
C LEU A 304 -12.90 0.76 11.67
N SER A 305 -13.03 0.72 10.34
CA SER A 305 -13.39 -0.49 9.58
C SER A 305 -12.35 -1.60 9.73
N HIS A 306 -11.06 -1.27 9.59
CA HIS A 306 -9.98 -2.25 9.78
C HIS A 306 -9.84 -2.70 11.23
N SER A 307 -10.02 -1.77 12.19
CA SER A 307 -10.02 -2.12 13.62
C SER A 307 -11.15 -3.09 13.93
N PHE A 308 -12.36 -2.82 13.44
CA PHE A 308 -13.53 -3.70 13.62
C PHE A 308 -13.25 -5.11 13.08
N LEU A 309 -12.78 -5.24 11.83
CA LEU A 309 -12.48 -6.56 11.24
C LEU A 309 -11.35 -7.31 11.96
N ALA A 310 -10.37 -6.57 12.52
CA ALA A 310 -9.31 -7.18 13.31
C ALA A 310 -9.84 -7.73 14.64
N LEU A 311 -10.69 -6.94 15.32
CA LEU A 311 -11.27 -7.30 16.61
C LEU A 311 -12.35 -8.39 16.49
N GLU A 312 -13.14 -8.39 15.42
CA GLU A 312 -14.21 -9.38 15.18
C GLU A 312 -13.66 -10.82 15.08
N ARG A 313 -12.40 -10.97 14.69
CA ARG A 313 -11.72 -12.28 14.58
C ARG A 313 -11.16 -12.80 15.91
N ASP A 314 -11.20 -11.98 16.97
CA ASP A 314 -10.66 -12.32 18.28
C ASP A 314 -11.81 -12.36 19.31
N SER A 315 -11.99 -13.53 19.91
CA SER A 315 -13.09 -13.80 20.85
C SER A 315 -13.01 -13.02 22.16
N ARG A 316 -11.94 -12.25 22.39
CA ARG A 316 -11.77 -11.40 23.58
C ARG A 316 -12.40 -10.01 23.43
N PHE A 317 -12.99 -9.71 22.28
CA PHE A 317 -13.52 -8.39 21.92
C PHE A 317 -14.97 -8.44 21.42
N THR A 318 -15.75 -9.40 21.89
CA THR A 318 -17.14 -9.58 21.45
C THR A 318 -18.04 -8.41 21.86
N GLN A 319 -17.83 -7.81 23.05
CA GLN A 319 -18.64 -6.67 23.49
C GLN A 319 -18.34 -5.41 22.72
N ILE A 320 -17.05 -5.09 22.56
CA ILE A 320 -16.65 -3.86 21.89
C ILE A 320 -17.03 -3.91 20.42
N THR A 321 -16.89 -5.05 19.74
CA THR A 321 -17.31 -5.20 18.33
C THR A 321 -18.81 -5.06 18.17
N ARG A 322 -19.62 -5.66 19.05
CA ARG A 322 -21.07 -5.41 19.11
C ARG A 322 -21.38 -3.92 19.26
N TRP A 323 -20.68 -3.22 20.15
CA TRP A 323 -20.90 -1.80 20.35
C TRP A 323 -20.52 -0.96 19.14
N LEU A 324 -19.36 -1.21 18.54
CA LEU A 324 -18.93 -0.54 17.31
C LEU A 324 -19.94 -0.72 16.18
N ASN A 325 -20.58 -1.89 16.08
CA ASN A 325 -21.58 -2.19 15.04
C ASN A 325 -22.92 -1.48 15.30
N THR A 326 -23.32 -1.31 16.56
CA THR A 326 -24.59 -0.67 16.93
C THR A 326 -24.47 0.86 17.03
N ALA A 327 -23.31 1.40 17.42
CA ALA A 327 -23.12 2.82 17.62
C ALA A 327 -22.75 3.54 16.32
N GLU A 328 -23.46 4.62 15.99
CA GLU A 328 -23.22 5.44 14.79
C GLU A 328 -21.99 6.37 14.95
N ILE A 329 -20.81 5.83 15.25
CA ILE A 329 -19.60 6.61 15.58
C ILE A 329 -18.69 6.96 14.39
N ALA A 330 -18.93 6.35 13.22
CA ALA A 330 -18.09 6.52 12.03
C ALA A 330 -17.87 8.00 11.61
N PRO A 331 -18.84 8.93 11.72
CA PRO A 331 -18.59 10.34 11.41
C PRO A 331 -17.53 11.00 12.31
N PHE A 332 -17.39 10.54 13.55
CA PHE A 332 -16.46 11.10 14.54
C PHE A 332 -15.04 10.51 14.43
N VAL A 333 -14.95 9.26 13.98
CA VAL A 333 -13.70 8.50 13.77
C VAL A 333 -13.45 8.29 12.27
N SER A 334 -13.42 9.38 11.51
CA SER A 334 -13.32 9.33 10.03
C SER A 334 -11.87 9.28 9.54
N GLY A 335 -11.62 8.48 8.51
CA GLY A 335 -10.31 8.36 7.86
C GLY A 335 -9.29 7.55 8.65
N SER A 336 -8.22 8.23 9.09
CA SER A 336 -6.99 7.63 9.63
C SER A 336 -6.37 8.53 10.71
N ASN A 337 -5.22 8.13 11.23
CA ASN A 337 -4.47 8.78 12.30
C ASN A 337 -5.20 8.77 13.65
N TYR A 338 -5.53 7.58 14.16
CA TYR A 338 -6.17 7.41 15.46
C TYR A 338 -5.41 6.43 16.35
N THR A 339 -5.69 6.54 17.64
CA THR A 339 -5.35 5.53 18.64
C THR A 339 -6.63 5.07 19.32
N PHE A 340 -6.82 3.76 19.43
CA PHE A 340 -7.98 3.16 20.07
C PHE A 340 -7.55 2.34 21.28
N PHE A 341 -7.96 2.76 22.46
CA PHE A 341 -7.80 2.01 23.70
C PHE A 341 -8.96 1.02 23.80
N VAL A 342 -8.74 -0.24 23.44
CA VAL A 342 -9.79 -1.24 23.27
C VAL A 342 -10.01 -2.00 24.57
N PRO A 343 -11.18 -1.85 25.23
CA PRO A 343 -11.51 -2.68 26.38
C PRO A 343 -11.70 -4.13 25.93
N MET A 344 -11.00 -5.06 26.58
CA MET A 344 -11.24 -6.49 26.44
C MET A 344 -12.56 -6.88 27.11
N ASP A 345 -13.14 -8.03 26.75
CA ASP A 345 -14.38 -8.54 27.37
C ASP A 345 -14.24 -8.67 28.91
N ALA A 346 -13.05 -9.03 29.40
CA ALA A 346 -12.74 -9.05 30.84
C ALA A 346 -12.93 -7.70 31.56
N ALA A 347 -12.84 -6.57 30.84
CA ALA A 347 -13.12 -5.25 31.38
C ALA A 347 -14.61 -5.03 31.69
N PHE A 348 -15.50 -5.66 30.91
CA PHE A 348 -16.94 -5.64 31.11
C PHE A 348 -17.35 -6.62 32.23
N GLU A 349 -16.71 -7.78 32.29
CA GLU A 349 -16.91 -8.74 33.40
C GLU A 349 -16.53 -8.12 34.75
N LYS A 350 -15.44 -7.34 34.80
CA LYS A 350 -14.93 -6.66 36.02
C LYS A 350 -15.96 -5.72 36.66
N ILE A 351 -16.88 -5.18 35.87
CA ILE A 351 -17.96 -4.29 36.32
C ILE A 351 -19.31 -5.02 36.45
N GLY A 352 -19.32 -6.35 36.32
CA GLY A 352 -20.48 -7.20 36.55
C GLY A 352 -21.41 -7.37 35.34
N TYR A 353 -20.92 -7.07 34.13
CA TYR A 353 -21.70 -7.19 32.90
C TYR A 353 -21.03 -8.12 31.90
N ASP A 354 -21.66 -9.26 31.66
CA ASP A 354 -21.29 -10.11 30.53
C ASP A 354 -21.65 -9.42 29.21
N ILE A 355 -22.78 -8.71 29.18
CA ILE A 355 -23.37 -7.99 28.04
C ILE A 355 -23.96 -6.67 28.55
N LEU A 356 -23.54 -5.54 27.96
CA LEU A 356 -24.20 -4.26 28.25
C LEU A 356 -25.58 -4.17 27.59
N PRO A 357 -26.60 -3.60 28.27
CA PRO A 357 -27.94 -3.41 27.70
C PRO A 357 -27.92 -2.52 26.45
N ASP A 358 -28.71 -2.84 25.43
CA ASP A 358 -28.79 -2.05 24.17
C ASP A 358 -29.16 -0.58 24.42
N ALA A 359 -29.94 -0.31 25.47
CA ALA A 359 -30.30 1.05 25.88
C ALA A 359 -29.08 1.92 26.20
N VAL A 360 -28.01 1.32 26.75
CA VAL A 360 -26.75 2.01 27.03
C VAL A 360 -25.97 2.23 25.73
N LEU A 361 -25.96 1.24 24.84
CA LEU A 361 -25.19 1.32 23.59
C LEU A 361 -25.68 2.47 22.69
N ALA A 362 -26.99 2.73 22.70
CA ALA A 362 -27.64 3.76 21.91
C ALA A 362 -27.78 5.12 22.63
N SER A 363 -27.42 5.24 23.91
CA SER A 363 -27.55 6.50 24.64
C SER A 363 -26.43 7.48 24.30
N GLU A 364 -26.68 8.77 24.48
CA GLU A 364 -25.67 9.82 24.28
C GLU A 364 -24.46 9.61 25.19
N GLU A 365 -24.69 9.23 26.45
CA GLU A 365 -23.63 8.94 27.41
C GLU A 365 -22.80 7.71 27.01
N GLY A 366 -23.44 6.66 26.50
CA GLY A 366 -22.77 5.46 26.02
C GLY A 366 -21.92 5.72 24.77
N ILE A 367 -22.47 6.46 23.80
CA ILE A 367 -21.72 6.88 22.60
C ILE A 367 -20.53 7.75 23.01
N ARG A 368 -20.71 8.72 23.91
CA ARG A 368 -19.62 9.58 24.40
C ARG A 368 -18.56 8.77 25.12
N MET A 369 -18.95 7.80 25.96
CA MET A 369 -18.04 6.90 26.63
C MET A 369 -17.21 6.07 25.63
N LEU A 370 -17.85 5.50 24.61
CA LEU A 370 -17.16 4.79 23.53
C LEU A 370 -16.18 5.71 22.79
N LEU A 371 -16.59 6.92 22.42
CA LEU A 371 -15.72 7.90 21.76
C LEU A 371 -14.54 8.34 22.63
N ASN A 372 -14.66 8.31 23.96
CA ASN A 372 -13.55 8.58 24.87
C ASN A 372 -12.46 7.49 24.88
N HIS A 373 -12.67 6.35 24.22
CA HIS A 373 -11.63 5.35 23.98
C HIS A 373 -10.77 5.67 22.75
N PHE A 374 -11.16 6.65 21.93
CA PHE A 374 -10.43 7.06 20.75
C PHE A 374 -9.69 8.37 21.00
N VAL A 375 -8.44 8.43 20.57
CA VAL A 375 -7.60 9.64 20.53
C VAL A 375 -7.29 9.98 19.08
N ARG A 376 -7.40 11.26 18.71
CA ARG A 376 -6.90 11.75 17.43
C ARG A 376 -5.39 11.85 17.48
N GLY A 377 -4.72 11.19 16.54
CA GLY A 377 -3.29 10.99 16.56
C GLY A 377 -2.95 9.52 16.74
N ARG A 378 -2.00 9.06 15.94
CA ARG A 378 -1.39 7.75 16.11
C ARG A 378 -0.29 7.82 17.17
N LEU A 379 -0.52 7.12 18.27
CA LEU A 379 0.41 6.96 19.37
C LEU A 379 1.14 5.62 19.26
N TYR A 380 2.39 5.61 19.69
CA TYR A 380 3.24 4.44 19.90
C TYR A 380 3.50 4.27 21.42
N ASP A 381 3.99 3.12 21.87
CA ASP A 381 4.34 2.90 23.28
C ASP A 381 5.34 3.95 23.77
N ARG A 382 6.28 4.37 22.91
CA ARG A 382 7.23 5.45 23.23
C ARG A 382 6.60 6.82 23.50
N ASP A 383 5.39 7.05 22.99
CA ASP A 383 4.65 8.30 23.18
C ASP A 383 3.82 8.27 24.46
N LEU A 384 3.47 7.07 24.95
CA LEU A 384 2.78 6.87 26.23
C LEU A 384 3.75 7.06 27.41
N LYS A 385 4.33 8.26 27.55
CA LYS A 385 5.22 8.62 28.65
C LYS A 385 4.40 8.97 29.90
N HIS A 386 5.05 8.88 31.06
CA HIS A 386 4.40 9.25 32.32
C HIS A 386 3.98 10.73 32.30
N ASP A 387 2.78 11.01 32.82
CA ASP A 387 2.13 12.32 32.90
C ASP A 387 1.71 12.95 31.56
N GLU A 388 1.88 12.24 30.45
CA GLU A 388 1.29 12.66 29.18
C GLU A 388 -0.24 12.61 29.24
N VAL A 389 -0.88 13.59 28.62
CA VAL A 389 -2.34 13.71 28.57
C VAL A 389 -2.80 13.88 27.14
N PHE A 390 -3.71 13.02 26.70
CA PHE A 390 -4.25 12.99 25.35
C PHE A 390 -5.74 13.32 25.35
N GLU A 391 -6.15 14.30 24.55
CA GLU A 391 -7.56 14.59 24.32
C GLU A 391 -8.22 13.48 23.50
N THR A 392 -9.39 13.06 23.94
CA THR A 392 -10.16 11.99 23.31
C THR A 392 -11.22 12.55 22.36
N VAL A 393 -11.70 11.74 21.43
CA VAL A 393 -12.74 12.14 20.46
C VAL A 393 -14.06 12.49 21.16
N GLY A 394 -14.37 11.86 22.29
CA GLY A 394 -15.57 12.15 23.08
C GLY A 394 -15.48 13.39 23.97
N GLY A 395 -14.37 14.13 23.92
CA GLY A 395 -14.15 15.36 24.71
C GLY A 395 -13.58 15.12 26.11
N GLY A 396 -13.29 13.88 26.49
CA GLY A 396 -12.49 13.54 27.67
C GLY A 396 -10.98 13.68 27.44
N ALA A 397 -10.19 13.33 28.45
CA ALA A 397 -8.73 13.29 28.41
C ALA A 397 -8.16 12.02 29.08
N ILE A 398 -7.29 11.30 28.37
CA ILE A 398 -6.56 10.14 28.89
C ILE A 398 -5.22 10.58 29.43
N ARG A 399 -5.01 10.43 30.73
CA ARG A 399 -3.72 10.59 31.42
C ARG A 399 -3.00 9.25 31.43
N ILE A 400 -1.72 9.29 31.04
CA ILE A 400 -0.85 8.13 31.04
C ILE A 400 0.00 8.09 32.30
N GLU A 401 0.03 6.94 32.96
CA GLU A 401 1.03 6.64 33.98
C GLU A 401 1.91 5.50 33.49
N ARG A 402 3.23 5.67 33.60
CA ARG A 402 4.19 4.63 33.25
C ARG A 402 5.07 4.34 34.44
N SER A 403 5.00 3.11 34.93
CA SER A 403 5.87 2.67 36.02
C SER A 403 7.32 2.52 35.54
N PRO A 404 8.31 2.61 36.44
CA PRO A 404 9.72 2.33 36.10
C PRO A 404 9.94 0.91 35.54
N LEU A 405 9.04 -0.03 35.83
CA LEU A 405 9.07 -1.41 35.32
C LEU A 405 8.47 -1.53 33.91
N GLY A 406 7.93 -0.45 33.34
CA GLY A 406 7.37 -0.40 31.98
C GLY A 406 5.88 -0.69 31.87
N ASN A 407 5.18 -0.91 33.00
CA ASN A 407 3.72 -1.03 33.01
C ASN A 407 3.09 0.32 32.72
N VAL A 408 2.04 0.33 31.89
CA VAL A 408 1.37 1.55 31.45
C VAL A 408 -0.09 1.48 31.85
N THR A 409 -0.60 2.56 32.41
CA THR A 409 -2.03 2.75 32.63
C THR A 409 -2.53 3.98 31.89
N ALA A 410 -3.78 3.92 31.44
CA ALA A 410 -4.52 5.00 30.81
C ALA A 410 -5.75 5.30 31.70
N ASN A 411 -5.75 6.43 32.41
CA ASN A 411 -6.75 6.73 33.46
C ASN A 411 -6.95 5.58 34.46
N GLY A 412 -5.87 4.88 34.83
CA GLY A 412 -5.92 3.72 35.74
C GLY A 412 -6.28 2.38 35.08
N ALA A 413 -6.67 2.35 33.80
CA ALA A 413 -6.85 1.11 33.05
C ALA A 413 -5.49 0.57 32.60
N HIS A 414 -5.15 -0.69 32.91
CA HIS A 414 -3.86 -1.28 32.52
C HIS A 414 -3.85 -1.60 31.03
N VAL A 415 -2.76 -1.21 30.35
CA VAL A 415 -2.49 -1.62 28.98
C VAL A 415 -1.87 -3.02 29.01
N ILE A 416 -2.65 -4.01 28.58
CA ILE A 416 -2.30 -5.43 28.55
C ILE A 416 -1.47 -5.77 27.31
N GLU A 417 -1.92 -5.30 26.14
CA GLU A 417 -1.20 -5.46 24.88
C GLU A 417 -0.99 -4.10 24.22
N LYS A 418 0.22 -3.92 23.70
CA LYS A 418 0.71 -2.64 23.19
C LYS A 418 0.91 -2.71 21.68
N GLU A 419 0.69 -1.58 21.01
CA GLU A 419 1.08 -1.36 19.61
C GLU A 419 0.52 -2.37 18.59
N HIS A 420 -0.77 -2.67 18.69
CA HIS A 420 -1.46 -3.38 17.61
C HIS A 420 -1.69 -2.44 16.44
N PHE A 421 -0.81 -2.50 15.43
CA PHE A 421 -0.88 -1.61 14.29
C PHE A 421 -2.05 -1.95 13.37
N VAL A 422 -2.92 -0.97 13.17
CA VAL A 422 -3.95 -1.01 12.13
C VAL A 422 -3.36 -0.34 10.90
N TYR A 423 -2.47 -1.07 10.21
CA TYR A 423 -1.76 -0.60 9.02
C TYR A 423 -1.09 0.76 9.26
N ASN A 424 -1.12 1.68 8.29
CA ASN A 424 -0.78 3.10 8.42
C ASN A 424 -1.94 3.99 8.90
N LEU A 425 -3.07 3.40 9.31
CA LEU A 425 -4.27 4.11 9.74
C LEU A 425 -4.28 4.46 11.23
N GLY A 426 -3.80 3.59 12.10
CA GLY A 426 -3.73 3.90 13.53
C GLY A 426 -3.10 2.80 14.36
N THR A 427 -3.29 2.89 15.68
CA THR A 427 -2.78 1.93 16.66
C THR A 427 -3.88 1.53 17.64
N MET A 428 -3.90 0.28 18.07
CA MET A 428 -4.74 -0.20 19.17
C MET A 428 -3.89 -0.55 20.40
N PHE A 429 -4.41 -0.23 21.57
CA PHE A 429 -3.88 -0.66 22.87
C PHE A 429 -4.99 -1.41 23.60
N TYR A 430 -4.75 -2.65 24.00
CA TYR A 430 -5.77 -3.45 24.68
C TYR A 430 -5.72 -3.19 26.18
N ILE A 431 -6.86 -2.88 26.79
CA ILE A 431 -6.96 -2.46 28.18
C ILE A 431 -7.90 -3.35 29.00
N ASP A 432 -7.64 -3.41 30.31
CA ASP A 432 -8.35 -4.27 31.28
C ASP A 432 -9.57 -3.61 31.94
N SER A 433 -9.86 -2.35 31.60
CA SER A 433 -10.92 -1.57 32.24
C SER A 433 -11.56 -0.64 31.21
N ILE A 434 -12.85 -0.37 31.35
CA ILE A 434 -13.57 0.56 30.46
C ILE A 434 -13.26 2.00 30.89
N LEU A 435 -12.80 2.82 29.95
CA LEU A 435 -12.59 4.24 30.20
C LEU A 435 -13.94 4.96 30.31
N TYR A 436 -14.05 5.87 31.28
CA TYR A 436 -15.26 6.69 31.49
C TYR A 436 -16.55 5.92 31.82
N TRP A 437 -16.42 4.73 32.40
CA TRP A 437 -17.56 3.89 32.83
C TRP A 437 -18.59 4.64 33.70
N ASP A 438 -18.15 5.61 34.49
CA ASP A 438 -18.99 6.46 35.34
C ASP A 438 -20.09 7.20 34.56
N LEU A 439 -19.89 7.49 33.28
CA LEU A 439 -20.88 8.19 32.43
C LEU A 439 -22.20 7.42 32.28
N ILE A 440 -22.18 6.09 32.38
CA ILE A 440 -23.35 5.23 32.12
C ILE A 440 -23.96 4.61 33.37
N GLN A 441 -23.40 4.86 34.56
CA GLN A 441 -23.89 4.29 35.81
C GLN A 441 -25.35 4.68 36.11
N GLY A 442 -25.74 5.93 35.85
CA GLY A 442 -27.11 6.39 36.09
C GLY A 442 -28.17 5.68 35.22
N ILE A 443 -27.78 5.25 34.01
CA ILE A 443 -28.64 4.52 33.07
C ILE A 443 -28.77 3.05 33.49
N LEU A 444 -27.72 2.49 34.05
CA LEU A 444 -27.70 1.13 34.55
C LEU A 444 -28.53 0.98 35.82
N THR A 445 -28.53 1.98 36.70
CA THR A 445 -29.38 1.97 37.91
C THR A 445 -30.86 2.12 37.60
N SER A 446 -31.23 2.83 36.53
CA SER A 446 -32.64 3.05 36.16
C SER A 446 -33.26 1.87 35.40
N THR A 447 -32.44 0.99 34.82
CA THR A 447 -32.89 -0.22 34.11
C THR A 447 -33.07 -1.43 35.04
N THR A 448 -32.51 -1.40 36.25
CA THR A 448 -32.66 -2.45 37.27
C THR A 448 -33.91 -2.31 38.16
N ASP A 449 -34.62 -1.17 38.11
CA ASP A 449 -35.80 -0.88 38.95
C ASP A 449 -37.14 -1.09 38.22
N THR A 450 -37.34 -2.25 37.59
CA THR A 450 -38.70 -2.73 37.28
C THR A 450 -39.01 -3.95 38.15
N PRO A 451 -39.85 -3.82 39.21
CA PRO A 451 -40.33 -4.99 39.93
C PRO A 451 -41.25 -5.78 39.01
N ALA A 452 -40.98 -7.08 38.88
CA ALA A 452 -41.94 -8.05 38.36
C ALA A 452 -43.20 -8.00 39.24
N SER A 453 -44.19 -7.21 38.85
CA SER A 453 -45.50 -7.22 39.49
C SER A 453 -46.30 -8.38 38.92
N THR A 454 -46.37 -9.43 39.73
CA THR A 454 -47.32 -10.52 39.60
C THR A 454 -48.67 -10.02 40.09
N ALA A 455 -49.69 -9.99 39.22
CA ALA A 455 -51.10 -9.94 39.65
C ALA A 455 -51.96 -10.72 38.65
N THR A 456 -52.79 -11.57 39.23
CA THR A 456 -53.51 -12.73 38.69
C THR A 456 -55.00 -12.47 38.40
N HIS A 457 -55.56 -13.25 37.47
CA HIS A 457 -56.99 -13.58 37.20
C HIS A 457 -57.89 -12.42 36.68
N ASP A 458 -58.70 -12.58 35.62
CA ASP A 458 -59.81 -13.54 35.48
C ASP A 458 -60.06 -14.06 34.05
N VAL A 459 -60.60 -15.29 33.99
CA VAL A 459 -61.18 -15.93 32.81
C VAL A 459 -62.68 -15.72 32.84
N GLU A 460 -63.27 -15.10 31.81
CA GLU A 460 -64.60 -15.50 31.34
C GLU A 460 -64.79 -15.18 29.84
N LYS A 461 -65.60 -16.01 29.20
CA LYS A 461 -65.59 -16.39 27.79
C LYS A 461 -66.98 -16.14 27.21
N THR A 462 -67.09 -15.41 26.09
CA THR A 462 -68.22 -15.58 25.15
C THR A 462 -67.90 -15.04 23.74
N THR A 463 -67.77 -15.99 22.79
CA THR A 463 -68.30 -16.07 21.39
C THR A 463 -68.72 -14.81 20.64
N ALA A 464 -68.67 -14.68 19.30
CA ALA A 464 -68.21 -15.48 18.16
C ALA A 464 -68.31 -14.58 16.90
N GLY A 465 -67.51 -14.84 15.86
CA GLY A 465 -67.62 -14.17 14.56
C GLY A 465 -66.65 -14.79 13.54
N THR A 466 -67.21 -15.37 12.49
CA THR A 466 -66.68 -16.46 11.65
C THR A 466 -66.10 -15.94 10.32
N VAL A 467 -64.95 -16.53 9.87
CA VAL A 467 -64.53 -16.99 8.49
C VAL A 467 -64.73 -16.02 7.30
N GLU A 468 -63.80 -15.76 6.37
CA GLU A 468 -63.31 -16.66 5.30
C GLU A 468 -62.27 -15.97 4.38
N LEU A 469 -61.35 -16.74 3.78
CA LEU A 469 -60.48 -16.35 2.66
C LEU A 469 -61.13 -16.70 1.31
N VAL A 470 -61.07 -15.81 0.33
CA VAL A 470 -61.37 -16.11 -1.09
C VAL A 470 -60.42 -15.34 -2.03
N GLU A 471 -59.73 -16.08 -2.90
CA GLU A 471 -59.02 -15.58 -4.11
C GLU A 471 -60.03 -15.13 -5.19
N VAL A 472 -59.61 -14.29 -6.15
CA VAL A 472 -59.82 -14.52 -7.62
C VAL A 472 -59.32 -13.33 -8.48
N LYS A 473 -58.48 -13.70 -9.47
CA LYS A 473 -58.25 -13.26 -10.86
C LYS A 473 -58.32 -11.77 -11.27
N ARG A 474 -57.36 -11.38 -12.13
CA ARG A 474 -57.52 -10.28 -13.10
C ARG A 474 -57.21 -10.76 -14.52
N GLU A 475 -58.06 -10.34 -15.44
CA GLU A 475 -58.08 -10.63 -16.88
C GLU A 475 -57.13 -9.72 -17.68
N LYS A 476 -56.87 -10.14 -18.92
CA LYS A 476 -56.10 -9.47 -19.98
C LYS A 476 -57.00 -8.61 -20.85
N GLU A 477 -56.47 -7.50 -21.39
CA GLU A 477 -56.85 -6.91 -22.69
C GLU A 477 -55.60 -6.34 -23.39
N ASP A 478 -55.66 -6.27 -24.72
CA ASP A 478 -54.57 -6.27 -25.73
C ASP A 478 -54.10 -4.89 -26.26
N GLU A 479 -52.80 -4.83 -26.64
CA GLU A 479 -52.16 -4.18 -27.82
C GLU A 479 -52.20 -2.64 -28.04
N PRO A 480 -51.30 -1.99 -28.84
CA PRO A 480 -50.37 -2.54 -29.85
C PRO A 480 -48.92 -1.98 -29.87
N SER A 481 -48.10 -2.59 -30.74
CA SER A 481 -46.74 -2.23 -31.18
C SER A 481 -46.62 -0.95 -32.04
N VAL A 482 -45.42 -0.32 -32.09
CA VAL A 482 -44.59 -0.05 -33.30
C VAL A 482 -43.50 1.02 -33.07
N ALA A 483 -42.32 0.73 -33.65
CA ALA A 483 -41.24 1.59 -34.16
C ALA A 483 -40.12 2.13 -33.24
N GLU A 484 -38.91 1.77 -33.70
CA GLU A 484 -37.59 2.35 -33.44
C GLU A 484 -37.53 3.83 -33.85
N ASP A 485 -36.78 4.63 -33.10
CA ASP A 485 -35.99 5.73 -33.64
C ASP A 485 -34.80 6.03 -32.72
N ASP A 486 -33.64 6.20 -33.35
CA ASP A 486 -32.35 6.59 -32.81
C ASP A 486 -32.42 7.87 -31.95
N ILE A 487 -31.49 8.05 -31.00
CA ILE A 487 -30.73 9.29 -30.73
C ILE A 487 -29.80 9.12 -29.49
N LEU A 488 -28.51 9.36 -29.74
CA LEU A 488 -27.40 9.83 -28.89
C LEU A 488 -27.43 9.59 -27.37
N PHE A 489 -26.40 8.88 -26.88
CA PHE A 489 -25.90 9.05 -25.51
C PHE A 489 -24.55 9.79 -25.53
N ASP A 490 -24.59 11.06 -25.13
CA ASP A 490 -23.45 11.83 -24.63
C ASP A 490 -23.38 11.74 -23.09
N GLU A 491 -22.21 12.10 -22.56
CA GLU A 491 -21.64 11.96 -21.22
C GLU A 491 -22.48 12.34 -19.97
N ASP A 492 -22.06 11.69 -18.87
CA ASP A 492 -22.07 12.11 -17.46
C ASP A 492 -23.39 12.41 -16.72
N ILE A 493 -23.59 11.71 -15.58
CA ILE A 493 -23.81 12.29 -14.24
C ILE A 493 -23.87 11.14 -13.22
N THR A 494 -22.82 11.05 -12.38
CA THR A 494 -22.85 10.38 -11.06
C THR A 494 -23.95 11.00 -10.18
N PRO A 495 -24.75 10.22 -9.42
CA PRO A 495 -25.65 10.82 -8.44
C PRO A 495 -24.85 11.46 -7.30
N ARG A 496 -24.80 12.79 -7.28
CA ARG A 496 -24.38 13.58 -6.11
C ARG A 496 -25.42 13.37 -5.01
N ALA A 497 -25.02 12.75 -3.91
CA ALA A 497 -25.79 12.85 -2.66
C ALA A 497 -25.76 14.32 -2.18
N LEU A 498 -26.93 14.92 -2.06
CA LEU A 498 -27.11 16.29 -1.55
C LEU A 498 -26.76 16.34 -0.05
N PRO A 499 -26.06 17.37 0.44
CA PRO A 499 -25.88 17.60 1.87
C PRO A 499 -27.16 18.14 2.50
N VAL A 500 -27.69 17.45 3.52
CA VAL A 500 -28.77 17.95 4.36
C VAL A 500 -28.20 19.01 5.30
N ARG A 501 -28.63 20.27 5.14
CA ARG A 501 -28.33 21.37 6.07
C ARG A 501 -29.20 21.22 7.31
N PHE A 502 -28.60 21.01 8.47
CA PHE A 502 -29.26 21.24 9.76
C PHE A 502 -28.97 22.68 10.21
N GLN A 503 -30.03 23.48 10.39
CA GLN A 503 -29.95 24.78 11.05
C GLN A 503 -29.85 24.56 12.56
N VAL A 504 -28.69 24.87 13.13
CA VAL A 504 -28.52 25.01 14.58
C VAL A 504 -28.93 26.43 14.95
N ASN A 505 -30.00 26.60 15.73
CA ASN A 505 -30.31 27.86 16.38
C ASN A 505 -29.40 28.01 17.61
N SER A 506 -28.67 29.12 17.70
CA SER A 506 -27.89 29.49 18.89
C SER A 506 -28.79 29.75 20.11
N PRO A 507 -28.37 29.39 21.32
CA PRO A 507 -29.12 29.72 22.53
C PRO A 507 -29.02 31.22 22.85
N LYS A 508 -30.10 31.77 23.41
CA LYS A 508 -30.14 33.11 24.02
C LYS A 508 -29.40 33.13 25.35
#